data_AF-A0A7C6KWE9-F1
#
_entry.id   AF-A0A7C6KWE9-F1
#
_cell.length_a   1.000
_cell.length_b   1.000
_cell.length_c   1.000
_cell.angle_alpha   90.00
_cell.angle_beta   90.00
_cell.angle_gamma   90.00
#
_symmetry.space_group_name_H-M   'P 1'
#
loop_
_entity.id
_entity.type
_entity.pdbx_description
1 polymer ?
#
loop_
_entity_poly.entity_id
_entity_poly.type
_entity_poly.pdbx_seq_one_letter_code
_entity_poly.pdbx_strand_id
1 'polypeptide(L)'
;MVKNEIMKKTLNKVSSSKLQNAGDLIYPSHIAIIMDGNGRWAIQRNKPRLFGHRAGIKALKRIVEFCAKLPVDILTVFAFSTENWKRPSEEVLGLM
;
A
#
# COMPACT_ATOMS: atom_id res chain seq x y z
N MET A 1 -26.63 11.24 19.23
CA MET A 1 -26.89 11.35 17.78
C MET A 1 -26.35 12.64 17.12
N VAL A 2 -25.80 13.61 17.86
CA VAL A 2 -25.45 14.96 17.30
C VAL A 2 -23.95 15.17 16.96
N LYS A 3 -23.05 14.23 17.31
CA LYS A 3 -21.60 14.40 17.03
C LYS A 3 -21.16 14.06 15.59
N ASN A 4 -22.01 13.39 14.80
CA ASN A 4 -21.67 12.96 13.42
C ASN A 4 -21.90 14.04 12.35
N GLU A 5 -22.73 15.05 12.60
CA GLU A 5 -22.96 16.13 11.61
C GLU A 5 -21.88 17.20 11.61
N ILE A 6 -21.27 17.49 12.77
CA ILE A 6 -20.24 18.53 12.89
C ILE A 6 -18.93 18.07 12.23
N MET A 7 -18.54 16.79 12.37
CA MET A 7 -17.39 16.23 11.66
C MET A 7 -17.60 16.20 10.14
N LYS A 8 -18.83 15.89 9.67
CA LYS A 8 -19.18 15.96 8.24
C LYS A 8 -19.15 17.39 7.69
N LYS A 9 -19.57 18.39 8.48
CA LYS A 9 -19.49 19.81 8.09
C LYS A 9 -18.06 20.34 8.01
N THR A 10 -17.16 19.91 8.90
CA THR A 10 -15.75 20.33 8.84
C THR A 10 -14.99 19.66 7.70
N LEU A 11 -15.34 18.42 7.33
CA LEU A 11 -14.77 17.75 6.15
C LEU A 11 -15.31 18.32 4.82
N ASN A 12 -16.58 18.76 4.77
CA ASN A 12 -17.18 19.34 3.57
C ASN A 12 -16.79 20.80 3.28
N LYS A 13 -16.17 21.53 4.23
CA LYS A 13 -15.78 22.94 4.03
C LYS A 13 -14.37 23.11 3.46
N VAL A 14 -13.63 22.02 3.24
CA VAL A 14 -12.28 22.04 2.63
C VAL A 14 -12.30 21.49 1.19
N SER A 15 -13.47 21.40 0.56
CA SER A 15 -13.57 21.19 -0.88
C SER A 15 -13.90 22.52 -1.56
N SER A 16 -13.08 22.93 -2.54
CA SER A 16 -13.53 23.51 -3.83
C SER A 16 -12.79 24.74 -4.40
N SER A 17 -11.62 25.19 -3.90
CA SER A 17 -10.96 26.38 -4.50
C SER A 17 -9.50 26.29 -4.92
N LYS A 18 -8.85 25.11 -4.97
CA LYS A 18 -7.43 25.04 -5.35
C LYS A 18 -6.96 23.92 -6.29
N LEU A 19 -7.84 23.29 -7.05
CA LEU A 19 -7.45 22.31 -8.09
C LEU A 19 -8.29 22.46 -9.37
N GLN A 20 -8.52 23.69 -9.81
CA GLN A 20 -8.96 23.94 -11.19
C GLN A 20 -7.69 24.15 -12.02
N ASN A 21 -7.49 23.31 -13.04
CA ASN A 21 -6.33 23.21 -13.97
C ASN A 21 -5.34 22.05 -13.73
N ALA A 22 -5.85 20.85 -13.50
CA ALA A 22 -5.22 19.64 -14.04
C ALA A 22 -6.33 18.93 -14.84
N GLY A 23 -6.17 18.79 -16.16
CA GLY A 23 -7.15 18.10 -17.00
C GLY A 23 -7.55 16.76 -16.39
N ASP A 24 -8.83 16.40 -16.50
CA ASP A 24 -9.49 15.28 -15.82
C ASP A 24 -8.53 14.13 -15.48
N LEU A 25 -8.06 14.11 -14.24
CA LEU A 25 -7.17 13.06 -13.75
C LEU A 25 -7.96 11.75 -13.74
N ILE A 26 -7.71 10.90 -14.73
CA ILE A 26 -8.26 9.56 -14.80
C ILE A 26 -7.50 8.69 -13.80
N TYR A 27 -8.20 8.22 -12.77
CA TYR A 27 -7.67 7.23 -11.84
C TYR A 27 -7.99 5.82 -12.34
N PRO A 28 -7.06 4.85 -12.22
CA PRO A 28 -7.36 3.46 -12.53
C PRO A 28 -8.34 2.89 -11.49
N SER A 29 -9.41 2.25 -11.94
CA SER A 29 -10.34 1.51 -11.06
C SER A 29 -9.66 0.32 -10.37
N HIS A 30 -8.61 -0.25 -10.98
CA HIS A 30 -7.89 -1.41 -10.43
C HIS A 30 -6.38 -1.24 -10.58
N ILE A 31 -5.67 -1.36 -9.46
CA ILE A 31 -4.21 -1.41 -9.39
C ILE A 31 -3.77 -2.78 -8.91
N ALA A 32 -2.84 -3.42 -9.62
CA ALA A 32 -2.17 -4.63 -9.19
C ALA A 32 -0.68 -4.38 -8.97
N ILE A 33 -0.14 -4.82 -7.82
CA ILE A 33 1.25 -4.59 -7.43
C ILE A 33 1.94 -5.92 -7.13
N ILE A 34 3.10 -6.15 -7.75
CA ILE A 34 4.04 -7.19 -7.36
C ILE A 34 5.07 -6.58 -6.42
N MET A 35 5.07 -6.99 -5.15
CA MET A 35 5.95 -6.43 -4.12
C MET A 35 7.33 -7.12 -4.14
N ASP A 36 8.10 -6.90 -5.19
CA ASP A 36 9.43 -7.49 -5.31
C ASP A 36 10.53 -6.64 -4.64
N GLY A 37 11.67 -7.26 -4.36
CA GLY A 37 12.89 -6.56 -3.95
C GLY A 37 13.16 -6.56 -2.44
N ASN A 38 12.22 -6.98 -1.59
CA ASN A 38 12.39 -6.99 -0.13
C ASN A 38 13.68 -7.70 0.32
N GLY A 39 13.93 -8.91 -0.21
CA GLY A 39 15.15 -9.66 0.11
C GLY A 39 16.44 -8.97 -0.37
N ARG A 40 16.45 -8.42 -1.59
CA ARG A 40 17.60 -7.68 -2.15
C ARG A 40 17.87 -6.41 -1.36
N TRP A 41 16.82 -5.69 -0.96
CA TRP A 41 16.91 -4.47 -0.16
C TRP A 41 17.54 -4.71 1.21
N ALA A 42 17.25 -5.85 1.84
CA ALA A 42 17.86 -6.26 3.10
C ALA A 42 19.33 -6.68 2.93
N ILE A 43 19.65 -7.46 1.88
CA ILE A 43 21.02 -7.91 1.60
C ILE A 43 21.95 -6.72 1.38
N GLN A 44 21.52 -5.70 0.62
CA GLN A 44 22.30 -4.46 0.42
C GLN A 44 22.61 -3.69 1.72
N ARG A 45 21.92 -4.01 2.82
CA ARG A 45 22.09 -3.39 4.13
C ARG A 45 22.75 -4.32 5.14
N ASN A 46 23.30 -5.45 4.69
CA ASN A 46 23.85 -6.50 5.54
C ASN A 46 22.84 -6.97 6.61
N LYS A 47 21.56 -7.12 6.21
CA LYS A 47 20.47 -7.58 7.09
C LYS A 47 19.87 -8.89 6.57
N PRO A 48 19.31 -9.73 7.46
CA PRO A 48 18.57 -10.93 7.06
C PRO A 48 17.36 -10.60 6.17
N ARG A 49 16.98 -11.50 5.27
CA ARG A 49 15.87 -11.28 4.32
C ARG A 49 14.54 -10.95 5.00
N LEU A 50 14.27 -11.54 6.18
CA LEU A 50 13.10 -11.25 7.00
C LEU A 50 13.00 -9.77 7.40
N PHE A 51 14.14 -9.09 7.59
CA PHE A 51 14.16 -7.64 7.85
C PHE A 51 13.58 -6.85 6.66
N GLY A 52 13.90 -7.28 5.44
CA GLY A 52 13.35 -6.72 4.22
C GLY A 52 11.86 -6.96 4.08
N HIS A 53 11.37 -8.16 4.42
CA HIS A 53 9.93 -8.46 4.40
C HIS A 53 9.14 -7.58 5.37
N ARG A 54 9.66 -7.35 6.58
CA ARG A 54 9.08 -6.39 7.54
C ARG A 54 9.07 -4.96 6.99
N ALA A 55 10.11 -4.54 6.26
CA ALA A 55 10.12 -3.25 5.57
C ALA A 55 9.08 -3.19 4.44
N GLY A 56 8.90 -4.29 3.71
CA GLY A 56 7.86 -4.46 2.70
C GLY A 56 6.45 -4.28 3.26
N ILE A 57 6.15 -4.86 4.42
CA ILE A 57 4.86 -4.66 5.13
C ILE A 57 4.62 -3.18 5.44
N LYS A 58 5.66 -2.47 5.93
CA LYS A 58 5.55 -1.03 6.19
C LYS A 58 5.31 -0.23 4.91
N ALA A 59 5.90 -0.63 3.79
CA ALA A 59 5.67 0.00 2.49
C ALA A 59 4.24 -0.25 1.99
N LEU A 60 3.77 -1.49 2.08
CA LEU A 60 2.40 -1.87 1.74
C LEU A 60 1.38 -1.06 2.54
N LYS A 61 1.58 -0.89 3.86
CA LYS A 61 0.70 -0.07 4.69
C LYS A 61 0.55 1.36 4.15
N ARG A 62 1.65 2.00 3.75
CA ARG A 62 1.62 3.35 3.16
C ARG A 62 0.87 3.38 1.83
N ILE A 63 1.03 2.34 1.00
CA ILE A 63 0.33 2.22 -0.29
C ILE A 63 -1.17 2.09 -0.06
N VAL A 64 -1.60 1.21 0.84
CA VAL A 64 -3.02 1.02 1.20
C VAL A 64 -3.62 2.32 1.73
N GLU A 65 -2.94 3.00 2.65
CA GLU A 65 -3.39 4.29 3.21
C GLU A 65 -3.47 5.40 2.15
N PHE A 66 -2.62 5.34 1.13
CA PHE A 66 -2.65 6.28 0.01
C PHE A 66 -3.80 5.98 -0.96
N CYS A 67 -3.92 4.72 -1.40
CA CYS A 67 -5.01 4.28 -2.29
C CYS A 67 -6.39 4.52 -1.67
N ALA A 68 -6.54 4.36 -0.36
CA ALA A 68 -7.80 4.62 0.35
C ALA A 68 -8.26 6.10 0.29
N LYS A 69 -7.39 7.03 -0.12
CA LYS A 69 -7.71 8.46 -0.30
C LYS A 69 -8.00 8.83 -1.76
N LEU A 70 -7.84 7.88 -2.68
CA LEU A 70 -8.04 8.06 -4.11
C LEU A 70 -9.32 7.34 -4.56
N PRO A 71 -9.93 7.72 -5.69
CA PRO A 71 -11.05 6.98 -6.28
C PRO A 71 -10.56 5.72 -7.01
N VAL A 72 -9.89 4.83 -6.29
CA VAL A 72 -9.45 3.50 -6.75
C VAL A 72 -10.33 2.45 -6.09
N ASP A 73 -10.97 1.60 -6.87
CA ASP A 73 -11.92 0.60 -6.36
C ASP A 73 -11.20 -0.65 -5.84
N ILE A 74 -10.15 -1.09 -6.53
CA ILE A 74 -9.47 -2.37 -6.26
C ILE A 74 -7.96 -2.17 -6.18
N LEU A 75 -7.36 -2.67 -5.09
CA LEU A 75 -5.92 -2.84 -4.95
C LEU A 75 -5.60 -4.33 -4.76
N THR A 76 -4.96 -4.95 -5.75
CA THR A 76 -4.44 -6.32 -5.66
C THR A 76 -2.96 -6.29 -5.37
N VAL A 77 -2.52 -7.10 -4.41
CA VAL A 77 -1.13 -7.14 -4.00
C VAL A 77 -0.64 -8.59 -4.01
N PHE A 78 0.40 -8.85 -4.79
CA PHE A 78 0.99 -10.18 -4.87
C PHE A 78 1.99 -10.40 -3.73
N ALA A 79 1.49 -10.98 -2.65
CA ALA A 79 2.25 -11.17 -1.41
C ALA A 79 3.07 -12.48 -1.39
N PHE A 80 2.59 -13.55 -2.03
CA PHE A 80 3.23 -14.86 -2.03
C PHE A 80 2.84 -15.68 -3.26
N SER A 81 3.80 -16.38 -3.87
CA SER A 81 3.62 -17.24 -5.05
C SER A 81 3.94 -18.71 -4.77
N THR A 82 3.50 -19.61 -5.66
CA THR A 82 3.86 -21.05 -5.65
C THR A 82 5.37 -21.28 -5.70
N GLU A 83 6.12 -20.43 -6.40
CA GLU A 83 7.58 -20.51 -6.52
C GLU A 83 8.27 -20.07 -5.23
N ASN A 84 7.60 -19.30 -4.36
CA ASN A 84 8.19 -18.86 -3.10
C ASN A 84 8.40 -19.99 -2.10
N TRP A 85 7.72 -21.13 -2.28
CA TRP A 85 7.98 -22.36 -1.53
C TRP A 85 9.39 -22.93 -1.76
N LYS A 86 10.07 -22.56 -2.84
CA LYS A 86 11.46 -22.97 -3.12
C LYS A 86 12.51 -22.18 -2.32
N ARG A 87 12.10 -21.19 -1.52
CA ARG A 87 12.99 -20.39 -0.66
C ARG A 87 13.40 -21.18 0.60
N PRO A 88 14.44 -20.76 1.34
CA PRO A 88 14.81 -21.38 2.61
C PRO A 88 13.62 -21.47 3.57
N SER A 89 13.47 -22.60 4.26
CA SER A 89 12.34 -22.88 5.15
C SER A 89 12.15 -21.84 6.24
N GLU A 90 13.24 -21.34 6.82
CA GLU A 90 13.22 -20.26 7.81
C GLU A 90 12.64 -18.95 7.25
N GLU A 91 12.88 -18.64 5.97
CA GLU A 91 12.29 -17.47 5.32
C GLU A 91 10.80 -17.67 5.08
N VAL A 92 10.40 -18.87 4.63
CA VAL A 92 8.99 -19.19 4.38
C VAL A 92 8.19 -19.16 5.68
N LEU A 93 8.69 -19.78 6.75
CA LEU A 93 8.07 -19.74 8.07
C LEU A 93 7.96 -18.32 8.63
N GLY A 94 8.92 -17.44 8.34
CA GLY A 94 8.86 -16.04 8.75
C GLY A 94 7.88 -15.17 7.95
N LEU A 95 7.32 -15.69 6.84
CA LEU A 95 6.35 -15.00 5.98
C LEU A 95 4.90 -15.38 6.28
N MET A 96 4.66 -16.51 6.96
CA MET A 96 3.34 -17.03 7.33
C MET A 96 3.02 -16.70 8.79
#